data_AF-A0A4P5RCT5-F1
#
_entry.id   AF-A0A4P5RCT5-F1
#
_cell.length_a   1.000
_cell.length_b   1.000
_cell.length_c   1.000
_cell.angle_alpha   90.00
_cell.angle_beta   90.00
_cell.angle_gamma   90.00
#
_symmetry.space_group_name_H-M   'P 1'
#
loop_
_entity.id
_entity.type
_entity.pdbx_description
1 polymer ?
#
loop_
_entity_poly.entity_id
_entity_poly.type
_entity_poly.pdbx_seq_one_letter_code
_entity_poly.pdbx_strand_id
1 'polypeptide(L)' 'MPGAVLIVLALIAFPVVVGLSTAGLAALIGFFLQKDADKRHEGSELIDVNI' A
#
# COMPACT_ATOMS: atom_id res chain seq x y z
N MET A 1 30.29 20.40 8.51
CA MET A 1 30.29 19.29 7.52
C MET A 1 28.87 18.97 7.03
N PRO A 2 28.18 19.87 6.30
CA PRO A 2 26.78 19.66 5.91
C PRO A 2 26.55 18.42 5.03
N GLY A 3 27.49 18.11 4.13
CA GLY A 3 27.37 16.95 3.23
C GLY A 3 27.30 15.60 3.96
N ALA A 4 28.09 15.41 5.02
CA ALA A 4 28.07 14.17 5.81
C ALA A 4 26.72 13.96 6.51
N VAL A 5 26.12 15.04 7.02
CA VAL A 5 24.81 15.01 7.66
C VAL A 5 23.72 14.60 6.66
N LEU A 6 23.76 15.17 5.44
CA LEU A 6 22.80 14.82 4.39
C LEU A 6 22.90 13.35 3.96
N ILE A 7 24.12 12.80 3.88
CA ILE A 7 24.34 11.39 3.53
C ILE A 7 23.72 10.47 4.59
N VAL A 8 23.95 10.75 5.87
CA VAL A 8 23.40 9.93 6.97
C VAL A 8 21.88 9.97 6.95
N LEU A 9 21.27 11.15 6.77
CA LEU A 9 19.81 11.28 6.67
C LEU A 9 19.24 10.52 5.47
N ALA A 10 19.91 10.59 4.31
CA ALA A 10 19.50 9.87 3.11
C ALA A 10 19.55 8.35 3.33
N LEU A 11 20.60 7.81 3.95
CA LEU A 11 20.73 6.37 4.20
C LEU A 11 19.65 5.84 5.15
N ILE A 12 19.29 6.61 6.18
CA ILE A 12 18.23 6.24 7.12
C ILE A 12 16.86 6.29 6.45
N ALA A 13 16.61 7.32 5.62
CA ALA A 13 15.33 7.50 4.94
C ALA A 13 15.13 6.54 3.76
N PHE A 14 16.20 6.13 3.07
CA PHE A 14 16.17 5.33 1.84
C PHE A 14 15.29 4.07 1.92
N PRO A 15 15.42 3.15 2.90
CA PRO A 15 14.61 1.94 2.91
C PRO A 15 13.12 2.22 3.05
N VAL A 16 12.74 3.28 3.80
CA VAL A 16 11.34 3.67 3.98
C VAL A 16 10.79 4.33 2.73
N VAL A 17 11.51 5.31 2.19
CA VAL A 17 11.08 6.06 1.00
C VAL A 17 10.96 5.14 -0.20
N VAL A 18 11.95 4.27 -0.43
CA VAL A 18 11.92 3.33 -1.57
C VAL A 18 10.92 2.21 -1.32
N GLY A 19 10.94 1.59 -0.14
CA GLY A 19 10.06 0.47 0.20
C GLY A 19 8.57 0.83 0.21
N LEU A 20 8.23 2.08 0.55
CA LEU A 20 6.86 2.58 0.59
C LEU A 20 6.52 3.54 -0.56
N SER A 21 7.42 3.71 -1.54
CA SER A 21 7.24 4.66 -2.65
C SER A 21 5.93 4.45 -3.43
N THR A 22 5.46 3.20 -3.49
CA THR A 22 4.25 2.81 -4.23
C THR A 22 3.06 2.50 -3.32
N ALA A 23 3.18 2.67 -2.00
CA ALA A 23 2.14 2.28 -1.04
C ALA A 23 0.79 2.97 -1.33
N GLY A 24 0.82 4.26 -1.70
CA GLY A 24 -0.40 4.99 -2.06
C GLY A 24 -1.07 4.45 -3.33
N LEU A 25 -0.29 4.07 -4.34
CA LEU A 25 -0.82 3.47 -5.56
C LEU A 25 -1.40 2.08 -5.30
N ALA A 26 -0.71 1.27 -4.49
CA ALA A 26 -1.19 -0.05 -4.08
C ALA A 26 -2.51 0.06 -3.31
N ALA A 27 -2.62 1.01 -2.38
CA ALA A 27 -3.87 1.26 -1.64
C ALA A 27 -5.01 1.70 -2.57
N LEU A 28 -4.72 2.59 -3.53
CA LEU A 28 -5.70 3.06 -4.50
C LEU A 28 -6.23 1.92 -5.36
N ILE A 29 -5.33 1.11 -5.92
CA ILE A 29 -5.69 -0.04 -6.76
C ILE A 29 -6.47 -1.06 -5.93
N GLY A 30 -5.97 -1.41 -4.73
CA GLY A 30 -6.62 -2.35 -3.83
C GLY A 30 -8.04 -1.92 -3.47
N PHE A 31 -8.27 -0.64 -3.20
CA PHE A 31 -9.61 -0.11 -2.90
C PHE A 31 -10.60 -0.31 -4.06
N PHE A 32 -10.19 0.03 -5.30
CA PHE A 32 -11.06 -0.15 -6.45
C PHE A 32 -11.29 -1.62 -6.79
N LEU A 33 -10.27 -2.47 -6.66
CA LEU A 33 -10.41 -3.91 -6.84
C LEU A 33 -11.36 -4.52 -5.81
N GLN A 34 -11.26 -4.12 -4.55
CA GLN A 34 -12.18 -4.58 -3.50
C GLN A 34 -13.61 -4.19 -3.81
N LYS A 35 -13.86 -2.92 -4.16
CA LYS A 35 -15.20 -2.43 -4.51
C LYS A 35 -15.82 -3.18 -5.69
N ASP A 36 -15.00 -3.56 -6.67
CA ASP A 36 -15.45 -4.36 -7.80
C ASP A 36 -15.71 -5.83 -7.40
N ALA A 37 -14.85 -6.39 -6.55
CA ALA A 37 -15.07 -7.71 -5.98
C ALA A 37 -16.37 -7.77 -5.18
N ASP A 38 -16.65 -6.79 -4.33
CA ASP A 38 -17.88 -6.73 -3.53
C ASP A 38 -19.12 -6.81 -4.44
N LYS A 39 -19.16 -5.97 -5.49
CA LYS A 39 -20.26 -5.96 -6.46
C LYS A 39 -20.46 -7.30 -7.17
N ARG A 40 -19.37 -7.95 -7.58
CA ARG A 40 -19.43 -9.24 -8.30
C ARG A 40 -19.95 -10.37 -7.42
N HIS A 41 -19.78 -10.25 -6.11
CA HIS A 41 -20.17 -11.28 -5.15
C HIS A 41 -21.40 -10.88 -4.35
N GLU A 42 -22.11 -9.79 -4.69
CA GLU A 42 -23.37 -9.39 -4.05
C GLU A 42 -24.37 -10.56 -4.12
N GLY A 43 -24.66 -11.18 -2.96
CA GLY A 43 -25.54 -12.34 -2.84
C GLY A 43 -24.84 -13.70 -2.90
N SER A 44 -23.51 -13.75 -2.84
CA SER A 44 -22.77 -15.00 -2.73
C SER A 44 -22.97 -15.65 -1.37
N GLU A 45 -23.33 -16.93 -1.37
CA GLU A 45 -23.39 -17.81 -0.18
C GLU A 45 -22.06 -17.88 0.60
N LEU A 46 -20.95 -17.50 -0.06
CA LEU A 46 -19.62 -17.48 0.54
C LEU A 46 -19.39 -16.24 1.42
N ILE A 47 -20.20 -15.19 1.28
CA ILE A 47 -20.09 -13.99 2.14
C ILE A 47 -20.40 -14.34 3.60
N ASP A 48 -21.41 -15.19 3.84
CA ASP A 48 -21.88 -15.54 5.17
C ASP A 48 -20.86 -16.36 5.98
N VAL A 49 -19.90 -16.98 5.29
CA VAL A 49 -18.87 -17.84 5.90
C VAL A 49 -17.46 -17.24 5.79
N ASN A 50 -17.34 -16.01 5.27
CA ASN A 50 -16.08 -15.31 5.15
C ASN A 50 -15.75 -14.59 6.47
N ILE A 51 -15.00 -15.28 7.35
CA ILE A 51 -14.51 -14.78 8.65
C ILE A 51 -13.19 -14.02 8.45
#